data_AF-A0A9D4VXN1-F1
#
_entry.id   AF-A0A9D4VXN1-F1
#
_cell.length_a   1.000
_cell.length_b   1.000
_cell.length_c   1.000
_cell.angle_alpha   90.00
_cell.angle_beta   90.00
_cell.angle_gamma   90.00
#
_symmetry.space_group_name_H-M   'P 1'
#
loop_
_entity.id
_entity.type
_entity.pdbx_description
1 polymer ?
#
loop_
_entity_poly.entity_id
_entity_poly.type
_entity_poly.pdbx_seq_one_letter_code
_entity_poly.pdbx_strand_id
1 'polypeptide(L)'
;MKIAKPATARSYESIFDYCTGRCRHSSESVVHENAYLSDLHHCFSLPSNSSGSNSTLTEARLNGINVVVGRQGESCNSVCKSRGQSCVPNKLVVLNHCDIIQKYMNCKGSCLPSVGPDQPAEVVYDAPKLLNPGSCLYTETQSILSCDGSHQHTKRLCPCA
;
A
#
# COMPACT_ATOMS: atom_id res chain seq x y z
N MET A 1 -3.81 -7.11 26.42
CA MET A 1 -4.51 -5.95 27.05
C MET A 1 -5.97 -6.29 27.24
N LYS A 2 -6.46 -6.38 28.48
CA LYS A 2 -7.89 -6.49 28.77
C LYS A 2 -8.43 -5.08 28.95
N ILE A 3 -9.07 -4.54 27.92
CA ILE A 3 -9.65 -3.20 27.93
C ILE A 3 -11.04 -3.32 28.54
N ALA A 4 -11.27 -2.66 29.68
CA ALA A 4 -12.55 -2.65 30.36
C ALA A 4 -13.64 -2.02 29.47
N LYS A 5 -14.77 -2.71 29.31
CA LYS A 5 -15.95 -2.15 28.63
C LYS A 5 -16.77 -1.34 29.64
N PRO A 6 -17.12 -0.07 29.37
CA PRO A 6 -18.04 0.68 30.20
C PRO A 6 -19.44 0.04 30.19
N ALA A 7 -20.19 0.14 31.29
CA ALA A 7 -21.50 -0.49 31.45
C ALA A 7 -22.58 -0.03 30.45
N THR A 8 -22.33 1.08 29.75
CA THR A 8 -23.19 1.63 28.68
C THR A 8 -22.86 1.10 27.29
N ALA A 9 -21.85 0.23 27.16
CA ALA A 9 -21.49 -0.37 25.87
C ALA A 9 -22.61 -1.31 25.41
N ARG A 10 -23.43 -0.84 24.46
CA ARG A 10 -24.40 -1.68 23.74
C ARG A 10 -23.67 -2.90 23.17
N SER A 11 -24.28 -4.08 23.26
CA SER A 11 -23.85 -5.22 22.46
C SER A 11 -24.07 -4.87 21.00
N TYR A 12 -23.00 -4.70 20.25
CA TYR A 12 -23.06 -4.44 18.83
C TYR A 12 -23.10 -5.79 18.10
N GLU A 13 -24.09 -5.98 17.23
CA GLU A 13 -24.28 -7.23 16.49
C GLU A 13 -23.25 -7.39 15.37
N SER A 14 -22.70 -6.28 14.88
CA SER A 14 -21.68 -6.27 13.84
C SER A 14 -20.54 -5.29 14.13
N ILE A 15 -19.39 -5.50 13.50
CA ILE A 15 -18.26 -4.55 13.50
C ILE A 15 -18.73 -3.18 12.95
N PHE A 16 -19.67 -3.18 12.02
CA PHE A 16 -20.26 -1.97 11.47
C PHE A 16 -21.05 -1.18 12.54
N ASP A 17 -21.88 -1.86 13.34
CA ASP A 17 -22.61 -1.22 14.44
C ASP A 17 -21.69 -0.72 15.56
N TYR A 18 -20.61 -1.47 15.80
CA TYR A 18 -19.56 -1.03 16.71
C TYR A 18 -18.89 0.26 16.21
N CYS A 19 -18.60 0.35 14.92
CA CYS A 19 -18.00 1.53 14.30
C CYS A 19 -18.97 2.72 14.26
N THR A 20 -20.22 2.54 13.84
CA THR A 20 -21.24 3.62 13.83
C THR A 20 -21.55 4.13 15.24
N GLY A 21 -21.54 3.24 16.23
CA GLY A 21 -21.72 3.59 17.64
C GLY A 21 -20.57 4.43 18.23
N ARG A 22 -19.36 4.33 17.66
CA ARG A 22 -18.18 5.12 18.04
C ARG A 22 -17.94 6.34 17.16
N CYS A 23 -18.50 6.39 15.97
CA CYS A 23 -18.55 7.58 15.11
C CYS A 23 -19.52 8.66 15.64
N ARG A 24 -19.74 8.73 16.96
CA ARG A 24 -20.32 9.92 17.59
C ARG A 24 -19.18 10.88 17.85
N HIS A 25 -19.19 11.99 17.12
CA HIS A 25 -18.24 13.10 17.26
C HIS A 25 -18.22 13.58 18.73
N SER A 26 -17.32 13.04 19.56
CA SER A 26 -17.03 13.60 20.88
C SER A 26 -15.84 14.55 20.75
N SER A 27 -15.83 15.61 21.55
CA SER A 27 -14.72 16.58 21.63
C SER A 27 -13.38 15.95 22.05
N GLU A 28 -13.39 14.71 22.54
CA GLU A 28 -12.20 13.93 22.89
C GLU A 28 -11.56 13.23 21.67
N SER A 29 -12.27 13.15 20.54
CA SER A 29 -11.84 12.44 19.32
C SER A 29 -11.34 13.38 18.21
N VAL A 30 -11.32 14.69 18.46
CA VAL A 30 -11.00 15.74 17.48
C VAL A 30 -9.99 16.72 18.06
N VAL A 31 -9.05 17.19 17.23
CA VAL A 31 -8.03 18.16 17.65
C VAL A 31 -8.49 19.60 17.36
N HIS A 32 -9.06 19.84 16.18
CA HIS A 32 -9.69 21.11 15.73
C HIS A 32 -10.49 20.86 14.44
N GLU A 33 -11.60 21.58 14.19
CA GLU A 33 -12.40 21.51 12.94
C GLU A 33 -12.73 20.09 12.41
N ASN A 34 -13.05 19.13 13.29
CA ASN A 34 -13.32 17.73 12.95
C ASN A 34 -12.11 16.93 12.41
N ALA A 35 -10.88 17.42 12.59
CA ALA A 35 -9.66 16.65 12.31
C ALA A 35 -9.49 15.53 13.34
N TYR A 36 -9.54 14.28 12.87
CA TYR A 36 -9.45 13.07 13.68
C TYR A 36 -8.01 12.76 14.11
N LEU A 37 -7.85 12.20 15.31
CA LEU A 37 -6.55 11.73 15.85
C LEU A 37 -6.02 10.44 15.19
N SER A 38 -6.83 9.77 14.36
CA SER A 38 -6.56 8.44 13.80
C SER A 38 -6.80 8.43 12.29
N ASP A 39 -6.00 7.63 11.57
CA ASP A 39 -6.17 7.32 10.13
C ASP A 39 -7.49 6.55 9.84
N LEU A 40 -8.27 6.21 10.87
CA LEU A 40 -9.60 5.58 10.76
C LEU A 40 -10.72 6.63 10.83
N HIS A 41 -10.59 7.70 10.05
CA HIS A 41 -11.50 8.85 9.96
C HIS A 41 -12.82 8.60 9.19
N HIS A 42 -12.92 7.47 8.49
CA HIS A 42 -14.12 7.10 7.76
C HIS A 42 -14.72 5.86 8.41
N CYS A 43 -15.88 6.00 9.05
CA CYS A 43 -16.72 4.85 9.37
C CYS A 43 -16.88 4.07 8.06
N PHE A 44 -16.50 2.78 8.04
CA PHE A 44 -16.50 1.92 6.86
C PHE A 44 -17.67 2.21 5.90
N SER A 45 -17.48 3.12 4.95
CA SER A 45 -18.34 3.20 3.79
C SER A 45 -17.77 2.15 2.86
N LEU A 46 -18.52 1.09 2.61
CA LEU A 46 -18.26 0.30 1.42
C LEU A 46 -18.32 1.29 0.26
N PRO A 47 -17.24 1.50 -0.51
CA PRO A 47 -17.31 2.42 -1.63
C PRO A 47 -18.37 1.88 -2.58
N SER A 48 -19.48 2.60 -2.73
CA SER A 48 -20.63 2.23 -3.59
C SER A 48 -20.31 2.20 -5.09
N ASN A 49 -19.01 2.19 -5.45
CA ASN A 49 -18.54 2.08 -6.81
C ASN A 49 -17.05 1.71 -6.86
N SER A 50 -16.60 0.67 -6.13
CA SER A 50 -15.43 -0.05 -6.64
C SER A 50 -15.90 -0.78 -7.89
N SER A 51 -15.69 -0.20 -9.06
CA SER A 51 -15.81 -0.89 -10.33
C SER A 51 -14.89 -2.10 -10.29
N GLY A 52 -15.44 -3.24 -9.86
CA GLY A 52 -14.82 -4.55 -9.90
C GLY A 52 -14.67 -5.06 -11.33
N SER A 53 -14.25 -4.21 -12.26
CA SER A 53 -14.10 -4.54 -13.67
C SER A 53 -12.65 -4.87 -14.04
N ASN A 54 -11.67 -4.62 -13.16
CA ASN A 54 -10.24 -4.82 -13.48
C ASN A 54 -9.49 -5.80 -12.55
N SER A 55 -10.08 -6.28 -11.44
CA SER A 55 -9.36 -7.19 -10.53
C SER A 55 -9.08 -8.55 -11.18
N THR A 56 -10.08 -9.12 -11.86
CA THR A 56 -10.00 -10.42 -12.53
C THR A 56 -8.94 -10.45 -13.63
N LEU A 57 -8.85 -9.37 -14.43
CA LEU A 57 -7.85 -9.24 -15.49
C LEU A 57 -6.43 -9.11 -14.91
N THR A 58 -6.27 -8.31 -13.86
CA THR A 58 -4.97 -8.12 -13.19
C THR A 58 -4.51 -9.39 -12.49
N GLU A 59 -5.42 -10.10 -11.83
CA GLU A 59 -5.14 -11.41 -11.22
C GLU A 59 -4.74 -12.45 -12.27
N ALA A 60 -5.43 -12.50 -13.41
CA ALA A 60 -5.04 -13.35 -14.53
C ALA A 60 -3.65 -12.98 -15.08
N ARG A 61 -3.30 -11.68 -15.13
CA ARG A 61 -1.98 -11.20 -15.56
C ARG A 61 -0.87 -11.53 -14.57
N LEU A 62 -1.18 -11.70 -13.29
CA LEU A 62 -0.22 -12.08 -12.23
C LEU A 62 -0.27 -13.59 -11.90
N ASN A 63 -0.98 -14.40 -12.69
CA ASN A 63 -1.04 -15.83 -12.46
C ASN A 63 0.36 -16.47 -12.51
N GLY A 64 0.68 -17.25 -11.47
CA GLY A 64 2.01 -17.87 -11.31
C GLY A 64 3.13 -16.91 -10.89
N ILE A 65 2.82 -15.66 -10.53
CA ILE A 65 3.80 -14.66 -10.06
C ILE A 65 3.67 -14.46 -8.56
N ASN A 66 4.75 -14.68 -7.84
CA ASN A 66 4.89 -14.30 -6.43
C ASN A 66 5.29 -12.82 -6.34
N VAL A 67 4.35 -11.98 -5.93
CA VAL A 67 4.63 -10.56 -5.67
C VAL A 67 5.26 -10.41 -4.29
N VAL A 68 6.48 -9.87 -4.24
CA VAL A 68 7.30 -9.76 -3.02
C VAL A 68 7.76 -8.32 -2.82
N VAL A 69 7.68 -7.83 -1.58
CA VAL A 69 8.30 -6.56 -1.20
C VAL A 69 9.75 -6.80 -0.80
N GLY A 70 10.68 -6.14 -1.48
CA GLY A 70 12.11 -6.19 -1.18
C GLY A 70 12.50 -5.37 0.05
N ARG A 71 13.70 -5.60 0.58
CA ARG A 71 14.27 -4.70 1.59
C ARG A 71 14.72 -3.39 0.94
N GLN A 72 15.00 -2.42 1.78
CA GLN A 72 15.52 -1.12 1.34
C GLN A 72 16.83 -1.31 0.58
N GLY A 73 16.94 -0.70 -0.60
CA GLY A 73 18.14 -0.77 -1.43
C GLY A 73 18.35 -2.09 -2.17
N GLU A 74 17.43 -3.06 -2.07
CA GLU A 74 17.54 -4.32 -2.82
C GLU A 74 16.94 -4.20 -4.23
N SER A 75 17.58 -4.87 -5.19
CA SER A 75 17.04 -5.06 -6.54
C SER A 75 16.10 -6.26 -6.58
N CYS A 76 15.16 -6.30 -7.52
CA CYS A 76 14.25 -7.44 -7.64
C CYS A 76 14.98 -8.74 -7.98
N ASN A 77 16.11 -8.68 -8.70
CA ASN A 77 16.96 -9.84 -8.93
C ASN A 77 17.49 -10.44 -7.61
N SER A 78 17.96 -9.60 -6.69
CA SER A 78 18.42 -10.08 -5.38
C SER A 78 17.28 -10.64 -4.52
N VAL A 79 16.12 -9.97 -4.51
CA VAL A 79 14.93 -10.38 -3.76
C VAL A 79 14.42 -11.74 -4.23
N CYS A 80 14.22 -11.92 -5.53
CA CYS A 80 13.72 -13.19 -6.06
C CYS A 80 14.74 -14.32 -5.88
N LYS A 81 16.04 -14.05 -6.11
CA LYS A 81 17.10 -15.04 -5.93
C LYS A 81 17.18 -15.56 -4.50
N SER A 82 16.97 -14.71 -3.50
CA SER A 82 16.94 -15.11 -2.09
C SER A 82 15.84 -16.12 -1.76
N ARG A 83 14.81 -16.21 -2.61
CA ARG A 83 13.67 -17.14 -2.51
C ARG A 83 13.77 -18.32 -3.48
N GLY A 84 14.90 -18.48 -4.17
CA GLY A 84 15.09 -19.52 -5.18
C GLY A 84 14.30 -19.26 -6.47
N GLN A 85 13.90 -18.01 -6.73
CA GLN A 85 13.10 -17.60 -7.88
C GLN A 85 13.87 -16.60 -8.75
N SER A 86 13.36 -16.30 -9.94
CA SER A 86 13.88 -15.27 -10.83
C SER A 86 12.92 -14.09 -10.96
N CYS A 87 13.46 -12.88 -11.17
CA CYS A 87 12.62 -11.73 -11.46
C CYS A 87 12.00 -11.87 -12.85
N VAL A 88 10.75 -11.42 -13.00
CA VAL A 88 9.95 -11.56 -14.23
C VAL A 88 9.69 -10.15 -14.80
N PRO A 89 10.56 -9.61 -15.68
CA PRO A 89 10.56 -8.19 -16.04
C PRO A 89 9.27 -7.70 -16.69
N ASN A 90 8.64 -8.52 -17.54
CA ASN A 90 7.38 -8.17 -18.22
C ASN A 90 6.20 -7.99 -17.26
N LYS A 91 6.31 -8.44 -16.01
CA LYS A 91 5.28 -8.25 -14.97
C LYS A 91 5.50 -6.98 -14.15
N LEU A 92 6.64 -6.30 -14.28
CA LEU A 92 6.85 -4.99 -13.64
C LEU A 92 5.85 -3.95 -14.13
N VAL A 93 5.49 -3.98 -15.42
CA VAL A 93 4.47 -3.08 -16.00
C VAL A 93 3.13 -3.27 -15.30
N VAL A 94 2.77 -4.52 -14.98
CA VAL A 94 1.52 -4.82 -14.26
C VAL A 94 1.60 -4.32 -12.83
N LEU A 95 2.74 -4.47 -12.14
CA LEU A 95 2.89 -3.97 -10.78
C LEU A 95 3.00 -2.45 -10.69
N ASN A 96 3.34 -1.77 -11.79
CA ASN A 96 3.59 -0.33 -11.86
C ASN A 96 2.28 0.49 -11.99
N HIS A 97 1.26 0.12 -11.22
CA HIS A 97 0.03 0.88 -11.08
C HIS A 97 -0.28 1.11 -9.62
N CYS A 98 -0.74 2.32 -9.30
CA CYS A 98 -0.92 2.73 -7.92
C CYS A 98 -1.85 1.82 -7.12
N ASP A 99 -2.99 1.46 -7.72
CA ASP A 99 -4.00 0.57 -7.13
C ASP A 99 -3.44 -0.83 -6.82
N ILE A 100 -2.41 -1.25 -7.54
CA ILE A 100 -1.72 -2.52 -7.30
C ILE A 100 -0.66 -2.35 -6.22
N ILE A 101 0.15 -1.30 -6.28
CA ILE A 101 1.18 -1.02 -5.26
C ILE A 101 0.54 -0.90 -3.87
N GLN A 102 -0.58 -0.19 -3.75
CA GLN A 102 -1.34 0.01 -2.50
C GLN A 102 -1.93 -1.29 -1.92
N LYS A 103 -2.05 -2.37 -2.70
CA LYS A 103 -2.47 -3.69 -2.16
C LYS A 103 -1.36 -4.37 -1.36
N TYR A 104 -0.10 -4.06 -1.67
CA TYR A 104 1.07 -4.71 -1.08
C TYR A 104 1.87 -3.78 -0.15
N MET A 105 1.69 -2.46 -0.28
CA MET A 105 2.41 -1.42 0.44
C MET A 105 1.43 -0.40 1.03
N ASN A 106 1.82 0.25 2.13
CA ASN A 106 0.90 1.14 2.85
C ASN A 106 0.75 2.52 2.19
N CYS A 107 1.74 2.99 1.43
CA CYS A 107 1.72 4.25 0.68
C CYS A 107 1.16 5.45 1.48
N LYS A 108 1.54 5.60 2.76
CA LYS A 108 0.97 6.57 3.71
C LYS A 108 1.11 8.04 3.31
N GLY A 109 2.01 8.37 2.38
CA GLY A 109 2.19 9.73 1.88
C GLY A 109 1.26 10.05 0.72
N SER A 110 1.43 9.33 -0.38
CA SER A 110 0.75 9.53 -1.66
C SER A 110 1.25 8.51 -2.69
N CYS A 111 0.71 8.55 -3.91
CA CYS A 111 1.19 7.79 -5.04
C CYS A 111 1.68 8.77 -6.11
N LEU A 112 2.98 8.77 -6.40
CA LEU A 112 3.62 9.82 -7.19
C LEU A 112 4.30 9.25 -8.43
N PRO A 113 4.18 9.91 -9.59
CA PRO A 113 5.00 9.60 -10.74
C PRO A 113 6.47 9.94 -10.43
N SER A 114 7.37 9.06 -10.83
CA SER A 114 8.81 9.24 -10.71
C SER A 114 9.53 8.69 -11.96
N VAL A 115 10.80 9.04 -12.07
CA VAL A 115 11.69 8.58 -13.15
C VAL A 115 12.82 7.79 -12.51
N GLY A 116 12.79 6.47 -12.67
CA GLY A 116 13.85 5.58 -12.20
C GLY A 116 13.56 4.11 -12.47
N PRO A 117 14.62 3.30 -12.69
CA PRO A 117 14.48 1.87 -12.95
C PRO A 117 14.08 1.05 -11.71
N ASP A 118 14.13 1.68 -10.53
CA ASP A 118 13.77 1.09 -9.24
C ASP A 118 12.25 1.12 -8.96
N GLN A 119 11.46 1.84 -9.75
CA GLN A 119 10.00 1.75 -9.68
C GLN A 119 9.50 0.34 -10.13
N PRO A 120 8.34 -0.12 -9.63
CA PRO A 120 7.53 0.47 -8.56
C PRO A 120 8.10 0.23 -7.16
N ALA A 121 7.99 1.21 -6.26
CA ALA A 121 8.57 1.14 -4.92
C ALA A 121 7.87 2.04 -3.88
N GLU A 122 8.02 1.73 -2.59
CA GLU A 122 7.65 2.62 -1.48
C GLU A 122 8.90 3.32 -0.94
N VAL A 123 8.84 4.63 -0.76
CA VAL A 123 9.89 5.41 -0.10
C VAL A 123 9.87 5.12 1.40
N VAL A 124 11.03 4.79 1.97
CA VAL A 124 11.14 4.48 3.40
C VAL A 124 10.84 5.72 4.26
N TYR A 125 10.26 5.51 5.46
CA TYR A 125 9.83 6.60 6.34
C TYR A 125 10.96 7.46 6.88
N ASP A 126 12.17 6.91 6.98
CA ASP A 126 13.38 7.58 7.44
C ASP A 126 14.17 8.26 6.30
N ALA A 127 13.63 8.26 5.07
CA ALA A 127 14.23 9.00 3.96
C ALA A 127 14.20 10.52 4.21
N PRO A 128 15.11 11.29 3.58
CA PRO A 128 15.04 12.74 3.57
C PRO A 128 13.66 13.25 3.15
N LYS A 129 13.14 14.29 3.83
CA LYS A 129 11.80 14.84 3.58
C LYS A 129 11.55 15.21 2.11
N LEU A 130 12.58 15.64 1.40
CA LEU A 130 12.51 16.01 -0.02
C LEU A 130 12.16 14.82 -0.94
N LEU A 131 12.37 13.58 -0.49
CA LEU A 131 12.09 12.37 -1.25
C LEU A 131 10.68 11.80 -1.03
N ASN A 132 9.81 12.52 -0.31
CA ASN A 132 8.44 12.09 0.01
C ASN A 132 8.39 10.75 0.79
N PRO A 133 8.89 10.69 2.03
CA PRO A 133 8.86 9.49 2.85
C PRO A 133 7.45 8.90 2.99
N GLY A 134 7.33 7.58 2.82
CA GLY A 134 6.05 6.88 2.88
C GLY A 134 5.19 6.98 1.61
N SER A 135 5.61 7.72 0.57
CA SER A 135 4.94 7.72 -0.72
C SER A 135 5.33 6.50 -1.56
N CYS A 136 4.39 6.01 -2.37
CA CYS A 136 4.64 5.02 -3.39
C CYS A 136 4.97 5.69 -4.73
N LEU A 137 5.93 5.13 -5.44
CA LEU A 137 6.44 5.65 -6.70
C LEU A 137 6.12 4.67 -7.82
N TYR A 138 5.58 5.20 -8.91
CA TYR A 138 5.41 4.49 -10.18
C TYR A 138 6.07 5.29 -11.30
N THR A 139 6.37 4.64 -12.43
CA THR A 139 6.89 5.34 -13.60
C THR A 139 5.85 5.45 -14.71
N GLU A 140 5.86 6.54 -15.47
CA GLU A 140 5.08 6.64 -16.71
C GLU A 140 5.82 6.01 -17.89
N THR A 141 7.14 5.83 -17.78
CA THR A 141 7.99 5.31 -18.85
C THR A 141 8.22 3.81 -18.67
N GLN A 142 7.43 2.96 -19.32
CA GLN A 142 7.53 1.51 -19.11
C GLN A 142 8.89 0.91 -19.53
N SER A 143 9.60 1.54 -20.48
CA SER A 143 10.89 1.05 -20.99
C SER A 143 12.04 1.15 -19.99
N ILE A 144 11.91 1.94 -18.91
CA ILE A 144 12.97 2.06 -17.89
C ILE A 144 12.82 1.03 -16.76
N LEU A 145 11.69 0.32 -16.68
CA LEU A 145 11.46 -0.68 -15.64
C LEU A 145 12.48 -1.81 -15.76
N SER A 146 13.23 -2.06 -14.68
CA SER A 146 14.28 -3.08 -14.66
C SER A 146 14.32 -3.87 -13.36
N CYS A 147 14.63 -5.16 -13.45
CA CYS A 147 14.86 -6.00 -12.27
C CYS A 147 16.16 -5.65 -11.52
N ASP A 148 17.12 -5.00 -12.19
CA ASP A 148 18.40 -4.58 -11.61
C ASP A 148 18.32 -3.23 -10.87
N GLY A 149 17.27 -2.45 -11.14
CA GLY A 149 17.03 -1.18 -10.46
C GLY A 149 17.05 -1.34 -8.94
N SER A 150 17.69 -0.41 -8.25
CA SER A 150 17.70 -0.34 -6.78
C SER A 150 17.91 1.11 -6.37
N HIS A 151 17.41 1.47 -5.20
CA HIS A 151 17.61 2.80 -4.66
C HIS A 151 17.67 2.75 -3.13
N GLN A 152 18.64 3.47 -2.56
CA GLN A 152 18.96 3.39 -1.13
C GLN A 152 17.83 3.81 -0.19
N HIS A 153 16.82 4.53 -0.70
CA HIS A 153 15.68 5.04 0.08
C HIS A 153 14.34 4.43 -0.32
N THR A 154 14.32 3.36 -1.12
CA THR A 154 13.07 2.73 -1.53
C THR A 154 13.09 1.23 -1.27
N LYS A 155 11.90 0.66 -1.06
CA LYS A 155 11.63 -0.78 -1.03
C LYS A 155 10.84 -1.13 -2.27
N ARG A 156 11.36 -2.03 -3.10
CA ARG A 156 10.76 -2.36 -4.40
C ARG A 156 9.64 -3.39 -4.28
N LEU A 157 8.65 -3.30 -5.17
CA LEU A 157 7.65 -4.34 -5.38
C LEU A 157 8.07 -5.23 -6.56
N CYS A 158 8.35 -6.50 -6.29
CA CYS A 158 9.04 -7.38 -7.22
C CYS A 158 8.16 -8.57 -7.66
N PRO A 159 8.08 -8.86 -8.97
CA PRO A 159 7.44 -10.05 -9.50
C PRO A 159 8.44 -11.20 -9.61
N CYS A 160 8.31 -12.20 -8.75
CA CYS A 160 9.18 -13.38 -8.72
C CYS A 160 8.45 -14.63 -9.23
N ALA A 161 9.12 -15.48 -10.00
CA ALA A 161 8.65 -16.82 -10.37
C ALA A 161 9.79 -17.84 -10.29
#